data_AF-A0A7S1VAB3-F1
#
_entry.id   AF-A0A7S1VAB3-F1
#
_cell.length_a   1.000
_cell.length_b   1.000
_cell.length_c   1.000
_cell.angle_alpha   90.00
_cell.angle_beta   90.00
_cell.angle_gamma   90.00
#
_symmetry.space_group_name_H-M   'P 1'
#
loop_
_entity.id
_entity.type
_entity.pdbx_description
1 polymer ?
#
loop_
_entity_poly.entity_id
_entity_poly.type
_entity_poly.pdbx_seq_one_letter_code
_entity_poly.pdbx_strand_id
1 'polypeptide(L)'
;RLGSSTSISENGSRIAIASPNVAVGEHSRAGKVVIVERDMADGVWKPVGSEVMGNEAVQQFGASVALSGNGNTFVAGSTGSQGLGIVQGRVSVFKYIGGDWMEDASFTGDDRDRFGRAVSV
;
A
#
# COMPACT_ATOMS: atom_id res chain seq x y z
N ARG A 1 11.62 7.29 6.94
CA ARG A 1 12.09 5.88 6.86
C ARG A 1 11.20 5.19 5.82
N LEU A 2 11.74 4.87 4.65
CA LEU A 2 11.04 4.11 3.61
C LEU A 2 11.24 2.61 3.89
N GLY A 3 10.26 1.75 3.57
CA GLY A 3 10.43 0.29 3.63
C GLY A 3 10.04 -0.39 4.95
N SER A 4 8.92 -0.02 5.58
CA SER A 4 8.37 -0.83 6.69
C SER A 4 7.78 -2.17 6.21
N SER A 5 7.39 -2.23 4.94
CA SER A 5 6.90 -3.42 4.25
C SER A 5 7.24 -3.29 2.76
N THR A 6 7.69 -4.38 2.15
CA THR A 6 7.98 -4.48 0.72
C THR A 6 7.53 -5.84 0.18
N SER A 7 7.12 -5.89 -1.09
CA SER A 7 6.75 -7.14 -1.78
C SER A 7 7.24 -7.10 -3.22
N ILE A 8 7.55 -8.25 -3.81
CA ILE A 8 8.02 -8.36 -5.20
C ILE A 8 7.10 -9.29 -5.99
N SER A 9 6.93 -9.04 -7.30
CA SER A 9 6.23 -9.95 -8.20
C SER A 9 7.03 -11.23 -8.45
N GLU A 10 6.38 -12.29 -8.90
CA GLU A 10 7.00 -13.61 -9.09
C GLU A 10 8.16 -13.57 -10.10
N ASN A 11 7.97 -12.81 -11.18
CA ASN A 11 8.98 -12.60 -12.21
C ASN A 11 10.06 -11.57 -11.81
N GLY A 12 9.96 -10.97 -10.61
CA GLY A 12 10.89 -9.95 -10.14
C GLY A 12 10.85 -8.62 -10.89
N SER A 13 9.84 -8.36 -11.74
CA SER A 13 9.78 -7.15 -12.56
C SER A 13 9.19 -5.95 -11.82
N ARG A 14 8.40 -6.16 -10.75
CA ARG A 14 7.76 -5.10 -9.96
C ARG A 14 8.00 -5.28 -8.47
N ILE A 15 8.18 -4.16 -7.76
CA ILE A 15 8.32 -4.10 -6.30
C ILE A 15 7.30 -3.10 -5.75
N ALA A 16 6.54 -3.52 -4.75
CA ALA A 16 5.72 -2.65 -3.92
C ALA A 16 6.54 -2.14 -2.73
N ILE A 17 6.57 -0.83 -2.52
CA ILE A 17 7.32 -0.16 -1.45
C ILE A 17 6.36 0.67 -0.62
N ALA A 18 6.24 0.35 0.66
CA ALA A 18 5.34 1.06 1.58
C ALA A 18 6.07 2.02 2.53
N SER A 19 5.42 3.14 2.80
CA SER A 19 5.92 4.23 3.65
C SER A 19 4.81 4.77 4.56
N PRO A 20 4.38 4.02 5.58
CA PRO A 20 3.16 4.28 6.35
C PRO A 20 3.22 5.51 7.26
N ASN A 21 4.40 6.04 7.55
CA ASN A 21 4.54 7.21 8.43
C ASN A 21 4.81 8.51 7.66
N VAL A 22 4.59 8.53 6.33
CA VAL A 22 4.69 9.73 5.52
C VAL A 22 3.45 10.60 5.73
N ALA A 23 3.67 11.91 5.88
CA ALA A 23 2.59 12.88 5.91
C ALA A 23 2.06 13.11 4.48
N VAL A 24 0.74 13.16 4.34
CA VAL A 24 0.07 13.48 3.07
C VAL A 24 -0.87 14.65 3.35
N GLY A 25 -0.61 15.79 2.72
CA GLY A 25 -1.28 17.05 3.07
C GLY A 25 -1.08 17.40 4.55
N GLU A 26 -2.16 17.72 5.24
CA GLU A 26 -2.16 18.06 6.68
C GLU A 26 -2.12 16.82 7.60
N HIS A 27 -2.15 15.60 7.05
CA HIS A 27 -2.31 14.38 7.84
C HIS A 27 -0.98 13.73 8.14
N SER A 28 -0.55 13.86 9.41
CA SER A 28 0.60 13.11 9.90
C SER A 28 0.32 11.60 9.81
N ARG A 29 1.22 10.86 9.15
CA ARG A 29 1.17 9.39 9.04
C ARG A 29 -0.03 8.83 8.25
N ALA A 30 -0.51 9.56 7.23
CA ALA A 30 -1.45 9.00 6.26
C ALA A 30 -0.84 7.79 5.54
N GLY A 31 0.44 7.86 5.19
CA GLY A 31 1.16 6.77 4.54
C GLY A 31 1.00 6.75 3.03
N LYS A 32 1.90 6.03 2.35
CA LYS A 32 1.84 5.83 0.90
C LYS A 32 2.45 4.50 0.47
N VAL A 33 2.03 4.01 -0.69
CA VAL A 33 2.60 2.86 -1.40
C VAL A 33 2.98 3.29 -2.81
N VAL A 34 4.18 2.89 -3.24
CA VAL A 34 4.67 3.10 -4.60
C VAL A 34 5.01 1.75 -5.19
N ILE A 35 4.58 1.51 -6.43
CA ILE A 35 5.03 0.35 -7.20
C ILE A 35 6.11 0.83 -8.16
N VAL A 36 7.24 0.15 -8.16
CA VAL A 36 8.33 0.40 -9.10
C VAL A 36 8.48 -0.81 -10.02
N GLU A 37 8.76 -0.56 -11.29
CA GLU A 37 9.04 -1.56 -12.32
C GLU A 37 10.48 -1.42 -12.79
N ARG A 38 11.14 -2.56 -13.06
CA ARG A 38 12.48 -2.57 -13.63
C ARG A 38 12.40 -2.35 -15.13
N ASP A 39 13.01 -1.27 -15.60
CA ASP A 39 13.23 -1.03 -17.01
C ASP A 39 14.26 -2.05 -17.52
N MET A 40 13.87 -2.84 -18.53
CA MET A 40 14.70 -3.91 -19.08
C MET A 40 15.83 -3.40 -19.99
N ALA A 41 15.78 -2.13 -20.43
CA ALA A 41 16.78 -1.55 -21.30
C ALA A 41 18.01 -1.05 -20.53
N ASP A 42 17.80 -0.43 -19.37
CA ASP A 42 18.87 0.17 -18.56
C ASP A 42 19.01 -0.46 -17.16
N GLY A 43 18.08 -1.34 -16.77
CA GLY A 43 18.06 -2.00 -15.47
C GLY A 43 17.61 -1.11 -14.31
N VAL A 44 17.16 0.11 -14.59
CA VAL A 44 16.76 1.11 -13.59
C VAL A 44 15.32 0.84 -13.11
N TRP A 45 15.08 1.01 -11.82
CA TRP A 45 13.74 0.94 -11.25
C TRP A 45 13.03 2.28 -11.34
N LYS A 46 11.85 2.30 -11.98
CA LYS A 46 11.06 3.50 -12.22
C LYS A 46 9.64 3.30 -11.64
N PRO A 47 9.02 4.32 -11.03
CA PRO A 47 7.62 4.22 -10.59
C PRO A 47 6.69 3.85 -11.76
N VAL A 48 5.72 2.98 -11.50
CA VAL A 48 4.67 2.61 -12.47
C VAL A 48 3.30 2.97 -11.90
N GLY A 49 2.55 3.79 -12.64
CA GLY A 49 1.32 4.43 -12.15
C GLY A 49 1.58 5.53 -11.12
N SER A 50 0.50 6.09 -10.60
CA SER A 50 0.49 7.10 -9.55
C SER A 50 0.89 6.48 -8.19
N GLU A 51 1.49 7.30 -7.32
CA GLU A 51 1.65 6.91 -5.92
C GLU A 51 0.27 6.77 -5.25
N VAL A 52 0.07 5.70 -4.48
CA VAL A 52 -1.19 5.47 -3.77
C VAL A 52 -1.05 5.99 -2.35
N MET A 53 -1.86 6.98 -1.98
CA MET A 53 -1.80 7.68 -0.70
C MET A 53 -2.95 7.25 0.22
N GLY A 54 -2.65 7.14 1.53
CA GLY A 54 -3.68 7.04 2.55
C GLY A 54 -4.43 8.36 2.75
N ASN A 55 -5.59 8.30 3.41
CA ASN A 55 -6.40 9.48 3.77
C ASN A 55 -6.60 9.57 5.29
N GLU A 56 -7.30 10.59 5.77
CA GLU A 56 -7.58 10.84 7.20
C GLU A 56 -8.14 9.63 7.94
N ALA A 57 -9.08 8.92 7.31
CA ALA A 57 -9.76 7.77 7.89
C ALA A 57 -8.87 6.53 7.97
N VAL A 58 -7.69 6.55 7.33
CA VAL A 58 -6.85 5.37 7.12
C VAL A 58 -5.40 5.71 7.45
N GLN A 59 -5.13 5.89 8.75
CA GLN A 59 -3.77 6.11 9.22
C GLN A 59 -2.89 4.88 8.98
N GLN A 60 -1.62 5.15 8.68
CA GLN A 60 -0.60 4.16 8.42
C GLN A 60 -0.90 3.28 7.20
N PHE A 61 -1.45 3.87 6.12
CA PHE A 61 -1.60 3.16 4.86
C PHE A 61 -0.27 2.58 4.37
N GLY A 62 -0.28 1.29 4.03
CA GLY A 62 0.94 0.55 3.74
C GLY A 62 1.69 0.08 4.99
N ALA A 63 1.00 -0.09 6.12
CA ALA A 63 1.56 -0.76 7.30
C ALA A 63 2.03 -2.18 6.95
N SER A 64 1.30 -2.85 6.05
CA SER A 64 1.71 -4.05 5.34
C SER A 64 1.35 -3.92 3.86
N VAL A 65 2.15 -4.53 2.99
CA VAL A 65 1.88 -4.58 1.53
C VAL A 65 2.24 -5.95 0.97
N ALA A 66 1.41 -6.43 0.05
CA ALA A 66 1.66 -7.65 -0.73
C ALA A 66 1.32 -7.39 -2.20
N LEU A 67 2.16 -7.89 -3.11
CA LEU A 67 2.03 -7.74 -4.56
C LEU A 67 1.77 -9.11 -5.18
N SER A 68 0.82 -9.20 -6.10
CA SER A 68 0.50 -10.45 -6.81
C SER A 68 1.65 -10.94 -7.67
N GLY A 69 1.67 -12.25 -7.95
CA GLY A 69 2.71 -12.85 -8.80
C GLY A 69 2.82 -12.20 -10.18
N ASN A 70 1.69 -11.83 -10.79
CA ASN A 70 1.64 -11.11 -12.06
C ASN A 70 1.94 -9.60 -11.97
N GLY A 71 2.13 -9.05 -10.76
CA GLY A 71 2.47 -7.64 -10.53
C GLY A 71 1.35 -6.63 -10.87
N ASN A 72 0.12 -7.08 -11.13
CA ASN A 72 -1.01 -6.22 -11.52
C ASN A 72 -2.03 -5.99 -10.40
N THR A 73 -1.81 -6.57 -9.22
CA THR A 73 -2.67 -6.38 -8.05
C THR A 73 -1.79 -6.25 -6.82
N PHE A 74 -2.04 -5.24 -5.99
CA PHE A 74 -1.43 -5.20 -4.67
C PHE A 74 -2.49 -5.00 -3.60
N VAL A 75 -2.17 -5.43 -2.39
CA VAL A 75 -2.99 -5.28 -1.20
C VAL A 75 -2.20 -4.45 -0.20
N ALA A 76 -2.83 -3.42 0.35
CA ALA A 76 -2.24 -2.56 1.36
C ALA A 76 -3.09 -2.55 2.62
N GLY A 77 -2.44 -2.84 3.74
CA GLY A 77 -3.03 -2.82 5.08
C GLY A 77 -2.77 -1.49 5.79
N SER A 78 -3.71 -1.12 6.65
CA SER A 78 -3.69 0.12 7.45
C SER A 78 -4.19 -0.20 8.85
N THR A 79 -3.43 0.17 9.87
CA THR A 79 -3.71 -0.26 11.25
C THR A 79 -4.68 0.65 12.01
N GLY A 80 -5.12 1.76 11.40
CA GLY A 80 -6.01 2.74 12.03
C GLY A 80 -5.30 3.63 13.06
N SER A 81 -5.96 4.73 13.47
CA SER A 81 -5.44 5.66 14.48
C SER A 81 -5.75 5.15 15.89
N GLN A 82 -4.75 5.16 16.78
CA GLN A 82 -4.92 4.79 18.20
C GLN A 82 -5.38 5.97 19.09
N GLY A 83 -5.80 7.11 18.52
CA GLY A 83 -5.93 8.36 19.31
C GLY A 83 -7.19 9.21 19.10
N LEU A 84 -7.97 9.05 18.03
CA LEU A 84 -9.07 9.98 17.68
C LEU A 84 -10.46 9.32 17.60
N GLY A 85 -10.63 8.15 18.21
CA GLY A 85 -11.76 7.25 17.99
C GLY A 85 -11.24 5.93 17.42
N ILE A 86 -11.93 4.83 17.68
CA ILE A 86 -11.51 3.52 17.19
C ILE A 86 -11.66 3.54 15.66
N VAL A 87 -10.56 3.76 14.96
CA VAL A 87 -10.51 3.55 13.52
C VAL A 87 -10.11 2.10 13.33
N GLN A 88 -11.06 1.31 12.83
CA GLN A 88 -10.87 -0.08 12.49
C GLN A 88 -9.73 -0.24 11.47
N GLY A 89 -8.98 -1.32 11.58
CA GLY A 89 -7.96 -1.64 10.58
C GLY A 89 -8.60 -1.84 9.21
N ARG A 90 -7.91 -1.45 8.13
CA ARG A 90 -8.42 -1.57 6.75
C ARG A 90 -7.43 -2.29 5.86
N VAL A 91 -7.94 -3.12 4.96
CA VAL A 91 -7.21 -3.71 3.85
C VAL A 91 -7.83 -3.21 2.55
N SER A 92 -7.03 -2.58 1.70
CA SER A 92 -7.45 -2.11 0.38
C SER A 92 -6.73 -2.90 -0.71
N VAL A 93 -7.48 -3.33 -1.73
CA VAL A 93 -6.99 -4.06 -2.91
C VAL A 93 -6.97 -3.09 -4.09
N PHE A 94 -5.84 -3.03 -4.78
CA PHE A 94 -5.65 -2.15 -5.94
C PHE A 94 -5.28 -2.98 -7.17
N LYS A 95 -5.85 -2.61 -8.32
CA LYS A 95 -5.53 -3.19 -9.63
C LYS A 95 -4.88 -2.17 -10.54
N TYR A 96 -3.92 -2.63 -11.33
CA TYR A 96 -3.29 -1.83 -12.37
C TYR A 96 -4.14 -1.85 -13.63
N ILE A 97 -4.81 -0.73 -13.95
CA ILE A 97 -5.76 -0.64 -15.05
C ILE A 97 -5.51 0.68 -15.79
N GLY A 98 -5.38 0.62 -17.12
CA GLY A 98 -5.26 1.82 -17.94
C GLY A 98 -4.02 2.68 -17.68
N GLY A 99 -2.97 2.09 -17.07
CA GLY A 99 -1.74 2.80 -16.74
C GLY A 99 -1.64 3.30 -15.30
N ASP A 100 -2.68 3.11 -14.48
CA ASP A 100 -2.72 3.59 -13.09
C ASP A 100 -3.28 2.55 -12.10
N TRP A 101 -3.09 2.81 -10.81
CA TRP A 101 -3.60 2.00 -9.71
C TRP A 101 -4.98 2.47 -9.29
N MET A 102 -5.97 1.59 -9.44
CA MET A 102 -7.35 1.84 -9.01
C MET A 102 -7.73 0.92 -7.86
N GLU A 103 -8.38 1.48 -6.83
CA GLU A 103 -8.94 0.69 -5.74
C GLU A 103 -10.07 -0.20 -6.30
N ASP A 104 -9.92 -1.51 -6.14
CA ASP A 104 -10.86 -2.53 -6.61
C ASP A 104 -11.81 -2.98 -5.50
N ALA A 105 -11.30 -3.09 -4.27
CA ALA A 105 -12.08 -3.49 -3.10
C ALA A 105 -11.42 -3.00 -1.81
N SER A 106 -12.20 -2.95 -0.73
CA SER A 106 -11.64 -2.77 0.60
C SER A 106 -12.46 -3.48 1.68
N PHE A 107 -11.77 -3.88 2.74
CA PHE A 107 -12.32 -4.60 3.88
C PHE A 107 -11.89 -3.88 5.15
N THR A 108 -12.82 -3.72 6.07
CA THR A 108 -12.60 -3.09 7.37
C THR A 108 -12.77 -4.15 8.45
N GLY A 109 -11.83 -4.19 9.40
CA GLY A 109 -11.91 -5.08 10.55
C GLY A 109 -12.88 -4.59 11.63
N ASP A 110 -12.93 -5.32 12.72
CA ASP A 110 -13.68 -4.94 13.90
C ASP A 110 -12.85 -4.06 14.84
N ASP A 111 -13.51 -3.49 15.84
CA ASP A 111 -12.87 -2.63 16.82
C ASP A 111 -11.70 -3.36 17.53
N ARG A 112 -10.50 -2.80 17.38
CA ARG A 112 -9.25 -3.23 18.04
C ARG A 112 -8.68 -4.58 17.60
N ASP A 113 -9.17 -5.17 16.52
CA ASP A 113 -8.68 -6.46 16.00
C ASP A 113 -7.30 -6.36 15.29
N ARG A 114 -6.84 -5.14 15.00
CA ARG A 114 -5.62 -4.84 14.23
C ARG A 114 -5.65 -5.45 12.82
N PHE A 115 -6.83 -5.49 12.20
CA PHE A 115 -7.01 -5.91 10.82
C PHE A 115 -6.08 -5.15 9.86
N GLY A 116 -5.59 -5.84 8.82
CA GLY A 116 -4.62 -5.25 7.90
C GLY A 116 -3.23 -4.98 8.50
N ARG A 117 -2.90 -5.52 9.68
CA ARG A 117 -1.52 -5.49 10.21
C ARG A 117 -0.56 -6.38 9.41
N ALA A 118 -1.08 -7.44 8.80
CA ALA A 118 -0.34 -8.33 7.91
C ALA A 118 -1.24 -8.73 6.75
N VAL A 119 -0.68 -8.76 5.54
CA VAL A 119 -1.36 -9.20 4.33
C VAL A 119 -0.41 -10.06 3.52
N SER A 120 -0.95 -11.00 2.75
CA SER A 120 -0.24 -11.80 1.76
C SER A 120 -1.17 -12.01 0.56
N VAL A 121 -0.58 -12.17 -0.62
CA VAL A 121 -1.26 -12.52 -1.88
C VAL A 121 -0.65 -13.79 -2.41
#